data_AF-A0A529X6Y5-F1
#
_entry.id   AF-A0A529X6Y5-F1
#
_cell.length_a   1.000
_cell.length_b   1.000
_cell.length_c   1.000
_cell.angle_alpha   90.00
_cell.angle_beta   90.00
_cell.angle_gamma   90.00
#
_symmetry.space_group_name_H-M   'P 1'
#
loop_
_entity.id
_entity.type
_entity.pdbx_description
1 polymer ?
#
loop_
_entity_poly.entity_id
_entity_poly.type
_entity_poly.pdbx_seq_one_letter_code
_entity_poly.pdbx_strand_id
1 'polypeptide(L)' 'FSALGEDGVLVRHFAERPGALRIGLPGSEPEWQRLESALAAWAARRKDAPKEIGQ' A
#
# COMPACT_ATOMS: atom_id res chain seq x y z
N PHE A 1 -7.91 -0.97 0.16
CA PHE A 1 -6.95 -0.18 0.96
C PHE A 1 -6.88 -0.58 2.42
N SER A 2 -7.89 -1.28 2.95
CA SER A 2 -7.92 -1.71 4.36
C SER A 2 -6.63 -2.40 4.80
N ALA A 3 -6.07 -3.29 3.97
CA ALA A 3 -4.81 -3.97 4.29
C ALA A 3 -3.61 -3.04 4.53
N LEU A 4 -3.45 -1.94 3.75
CA LEU A 4 -2.39 -0.96 4.01
C LEU A 4 -2.73 -0.06 5.20
N GLY A 5 -4.01 0.26 5.40
CA GLY A 5 -4.47 1.03 6.55
C GLY A 5 -4.33 0.28 7.89
N GLU A 6 -4.53 -1.04 7.88
CA GLU A 6 -4.30 -1.95 9.03
C GLU A 6 -2.82 -1.97 9.43
N ASP A 7 -1.92 -1.87 8.46
CA ASP A 7 -0.47 -1.74 8.69
C ASP A 7 -0.06 -0.26 8.96
N GLY A 8 -1.02 0.66 9.17
CA GLY A 8 -0.78 2.05 9.54
C GLY A 8 -0.36 2.99 8.40
N VAL A 9 -0.47 2.54 7.14
CA VAL A 9 -0.10 3.33 5.96
C VAL A 9 -1.33 4.02 5.37
N LEU A 10 -1.42 5.34 5.57
CA LEU A 10 -2.48 6.14 4.97
C LEU A 10 -2.20 6.38 3.48
N VAL A 11 -3.11 5.89 2.62
CA VAL A 11 -3.04 6.05 1.17
C VAL A 11 -4.21 6.87 0.64
N ARG A 12 -4.01 7.58 -0.48
CA ARG A 12 -5.08 8.24 -1.23
C ARG A 12 -4.97 7.90 -2.71
N HIS A 13 -6.08 7.92 -3.43
CA HIS A 13 -6.04 7.84 -4.89
C HIS A 13 -5.48 9.13 -5.49
N PHE A 14 -4.92 8.99 -6.69
CA PHE A 14 -4.86 10.09 -7.64
C PHE A 14 -6.23 10.26 -8.28
N ALA A 15 -6.76 11.50 -8.27
CA ALA A 15 -8.10 11.78 -8.80
C ALA A 15 -8.25 11.34 -10.27
N GLU A 16 -7.18 11.49 -11.05
CA GLU A 16 -7.14 11.16 -12.48
C GLU A 16 -6.67 9.72 -12.76
N ARG A 17 -6.21 8.99 -11.74
CA ARG A 17 -5.67 7.62 -11.87
C ARG A 17 -6.14 6.75 -10.70
N PRO A 18 -7.37 6.20 -10.77
CA PRO A 18 -7.93 5.38 -9.69
C PRO A 18 -7.13 4.10 -9.41
N GLY A 19 -6.37 3.60 -10.40
CA GLY A 19 -5.46 2.46 -10.21
C GLY A 19 -4.13 2.81 -9.53
N ALA A 20 -3.85 4.09 -9.29
CA ALA A 20 -2.61 4.57 -8.68
C ALA A 20 -2.87 5.16 -7.30
N LEU A 21 -1.95 4.91 -6.37
CA LEU A 21 -2.00 5.43 -5.01
C LEU A 21 -0.85 6.39 -4.75
N ARG A 22 -1.14 7.41 -3.96
CA ARG A 22 -0.16 8.29 -3.35
C ARG A 22 -0.11 8.07 -1.85
N ILE A 23 1.09 8.24 -1.32
CA ILE A 23 1.41 8.21 0.09
C ILE A 23 2.22 9.46 0.44
N GLY A 24 2.19 9.86 1.72
CA GLY A 24 3.13 10.87 2.21
C GLY A 24 4.55 10.35 2.16
N LEU A 25 5.51 11.22 1.83
CA LEU A 25 6.92 10.91 1.93
C LEU A 25 7.32 10.82 3.42
N PRO A 26 7.96 9.71 3.85
CA PRO A 26 8.56 9.61 5.18
C PRO A 26 9.60 10.71 5.42
N GLY A 27 9.65 11.25 6.65
CA GLY A 27 10.61 12.28 7.04
C GLY A 27 11.90 11.74 7.66
N SER A 28 11.95 10.44 7.95
CA SER A 28 13.06 9.79 8.65
C SER A 28 13.27 8.34 8.21
N GLU A 29 14.49 7.82 8.39
CA GLU A 29 14.85 6.42 8.08
C GLU A 29 13.93 5.38 8.77
N PRO A 30 13.58 5.53 10.06
CA PRO A 30 12.67 4.58 10.70
C PRO A 30 11.26 4.60 10.10
N GLU A 31 10.80 5.75 9.59
CA GLU A 31 9.52 5.84 8.88
C GLU A 31 9.59 5.17 7.51
N TRP A 32 10.72 5.26 6.81
CA TRP A 32 10.97 4.52 5.57
C TRP A 32 10.93 3.01 5.79
N GLN A 33 11.64 2.49 6.80
CA GLN A 33 11.63 1.06 7.12
C GLN A 33 10.22 0.54 7.45
N ARG A 34 9.41 1.33 8.17
CA ARG A 34 8.01 0.99 8.43
C ARG A 34 7.20 0.89 7.15
N LEU A 35 7.35 1.86 6.25
CA LEU A 35 6.66 1.86 4.96
C LEU A 35 7.06 0.66 4.11
N GLU A 36 8.35 0.35 4.01
CA GLU A 36 8.86 -0.80 3.28
C GLU A 36 8.28 -2.12 3.81
N SER A 37 8.27 -2.30 5.13
CA SER A 37 7.72 -3.49 5.78
C SER A 37 6.23 -3.68 5.48
N ALA A 38 5.43 -2.61 5.60
CA ALA A 38 4.00 -2.65 5.29
C ALA A 38 3.73 -2.98 3.81
N LEU A 39 4.51 -2.39 2.89
CA LEU A 39 4.39 -2.68 1.46
C LEU A 39 4.78 -4.13 1.13
N ALA A 40 5.82 -4.67 1.78
CA ALA A 40 6.22 -6.06 1.61
C ALA A 40 5.14 -7.04 2.12
N ALA A 41 4.57 -6.77 3.30
CA ALA A 41 3.49 -7.56 3.87
C ALA A 41 2.24 -7.54 2.98
N TRP A 42 1.87 -6.36 2.46
CA TRP A 42 0.78 -6.23 1.50
C TRP A 42 1.04 -7.00 0.19
N ALA A 43 2.25 -6.91 -0.36
CA ALA A 43 2.61 -7.61 -1.58
C ALA A 43 2.58 -9.15 -1.41
N ALA A 44 3.02 -9.65 -0.25
CA ALA A 44 2.91 -11.07 0.09
C ALA A 44 1.45 -11.54 0.11
N ARG A 45 0.57 -10.82 0.84
CA ARG A 45 -0.87 -11.12 0.90
C ARG A 45 -1.54 -11.12 -0.49
N ARG A 46 -1.09 -10.26 -1.41
CA ARG A 46 -1.58 -10.25 -2.80
C ARG A 46 -1.08 -11.41 -3.65
N LYS A 47 0.10 -11.96 -3.36
CA LYS A 47 0.58 -13.16 -4.06
C LYS A 47 -0.22 -14.39 -3.66
N ASP A 48 -0.74 -14.41 -2.44
CA ASP A 48 -1.59 -15.49 -1.92
C ASP A 48 -3.08 -15.32 -2.28
N ALA A 49 -3.50 -14.11 -2.69
CA ALA A 49 -4.86 -13.87 -3.13
C ALA A 49 -5.10 -14.46 -4.54
N PRO A 50 -6.24 -15.12 -4.81
CA PRO A 50 -6.64 -15.46 -6.16
C PRO A 50 -6.62 -14.16 -6.98
N LYS A 51 -6.00 -14.22 -8.17
CA LYS A 51 -5.97 -13.10 -9.11
C LYS A 51 -7.40 -12.63 -9.31
N GLU A 52 -7.77 -11.49 -8.72
CA GLU A 52 -9.06 -10.87 -8.98
C GLU A 52 -9.13 -10.62 -10.49
N ILE A 53 -9.91 -11.47 -11.15
CA ILE A 53 -10.30 -11.35 -12.54
C ILE A 53 -11.16 -10.10 -12.63
N GLY A 54 -10.53 -8.99 -13.02
CA GLY A 54 -11.23 -7.75 -13.29
C GLY A 54 -12.38 -7.98 -14.26
N GLN A 55 -13.57 -7.53 -13.87
CA GLN A 55 -14.72 -7.33 -14.75
C GLN A 55 -14.64 -5.96 -15.41
#